data_AF-A0A534IL73-F1
#
_entry.id   AF-A0A534IL73-F1
#
_cell.length_a   1.000
_cell.length_b   1.000
_cell.length_c   1.000
_cell.angle_alpha   90.00
_cell.angle_beta   90.00
_cell.angle_gamma   90.00
#
_symmetry.space_group_name_H-M   'P 1'
#
loop_
_entity.id
_entity.type
_entity.pdbx_description
1 polymer ?
#
loop_
_entity_poly.entity_id
_entity_poly.type
_entity_poly.pdbx_seq_one_letter_code
_entity_poly.pdbx_strand_id
1 'polypeptide(L)'
;MSVAFWRSLAKSVTWRLIGLALLGGLSWILTGNLMESLLLTVLFNGIRLGLFVVHEEVWERWPVLAKVGRSPDPSPVGDVALHARPQADGRRTA
;
A
#
# COMPACT_ATOMS: atom_id res chain seq x y z
N MET A 1 -18.25 14.27 -2.60
CA MET A 1 -16.83 13.82 -2.55
C MET A 1 -16.15 14.53 -1.40
N SER A 2 -15.55 13.79 -0.46
CA SER A 2 -14.93 14.36 0.74
C SER A 2 -13.56 14.97 0.44
N VAL A 3 -13.16 16.00 1.18
CA VAL A 3 -11.83 16.65 1.07
C VAL A 3 -10.66 15.67 1.28
N ALA A 4 -10.86 14.58 2.03
CA ALA A 4 -9.87 13.53 2.22
C ALA A 4 -9.56 12.74 0.93
N PHE A 5 -10.57 12.54 0.08
CA PHE A 5 -10.41 11.85 -1.20
C PHE A 5 -9.49 12.64 -2.14
N TRP A 6 -9.71 13.94 -2.27
CA TRP A 6 -8.91 14.82 -3.13
C TRP A 6 -7.45 14.90 -2.71
N ARG A 7 -7.16 14.94 -1.40
CA ARG A 7 -5.78 14.91 -0.89
C ARG A 7 -5.05 13.62 -1.26
N SER A 8 -5.73 12.48 -1.12
CA SER A 8 -5.16 11.17 -1.42
C SER A 8 -4.93 11.00 -2.93
N LEU A 9 -5.88 11.48 -3.74
CA LEU A 9 -5.75 11.48 -5.19
C LEU A 9 -4.58 12.35 -5.67
N ALA A 10 -4.47 13.58 -5.17
CA ALA A 10 -3.36 14.47 -5.50
C ALA A 10 -2.00 13.83 -5.16
N LYS A 11 -1.86 13.26 -3.95
CA LYS A 11 -0.64 12.55 -3.54
C LYS A 11 -0.31 11.38 -4.48
N SER A 12 -1.33 10.62 -4.85
CA SER A 12 -1.24 9.44 -5.72
C SER A 12 -0.80 9.80 -7.15
N VAL A 13 -1.29 10.92 -7.67
CA VAL A 13 -0.90 11.46 -8.99
C VAL A 13 0.52 12.01 -8.93
N THR A 14 0.83 12.87 -7.95
CA THR A 14 2.17 13.44 -7.78
C THR A 14 3.23 12.36 -7.67
N TRP A 15 2.97 11.30 -6.90
CA TRP A 15 3.91 10.19 -6.76
C TRP A 15 4.16 9.45 -8.09
N ARG A 16 3.12 9.25 -8.91
CA ARG A 16 3.25 8.64 -10.24
C ARG A 16 4.04 9.50 -11.21
N LEU A 17 3.77 10.81 -11.23
CA LEU A 17 4.49 11.74 -12.10
C LEU A 17 5.98 11.81 -11.75
N ILE A 18 6.31 11.84 -10.46
CA ILE A 18 7.72 11.80 -10.00
C ILE A 18 8.38 10.50 -10.44
N GLY A 19 7.72 9.35 -10.25
CA GLY A 19 8.27 8.05 -10.66
C GLY A 19 8.50 7.95 -12.17
N LEU A 20 7.56 8.43 -12.98
CA LEU A 20 7.69 8.46 -14.44
C LEU A 20 8.82 9.40 -14.88
N ALA A 21 8.93 10.59 -14.29
CA ALA A 21 9.97 11.56 -14.61
C ALA A 21 11.36 11.04 -14.23
N LEU A 22 11.50 10.41 -13.06
CA LEU A 22 12.77 9.81 -12.64
C LEU A 22 13.19 8.67 -13.56
N LEU A 23 12.28 7.74 -13.87
CA LEU A 23 12.60 6.60 -14.72
C LEU A 23 12.88 7.02 -16.17
N GLY A 24 12.03 7.87 -16.74
CA GLY A 24 12.20 8.38 -18.11
C GLY A 24 13.44 9.24 -18.23
N GLY A 25 13.69 10.13 -17.26
CA GLY A 25 14.90 10.94 -17.21
C GLY A 25 16.17 10.10 -17.06
N LEU A 26 16.17 9.12 -16.15
CA LEU A 26 17.32 8.23 -15.96
C LEU A 26 17.56 7.37 -17.22
N SER A 27 16.50 6.83 -17.81
CA SER A 27 16.60 6.08 -19.06
C SER A 27 17.12 6.95 -20.19
N TRP A 28 16.67 8.21 -20.30
CA TRP A 28 17.14 9.12 -21.33
C TRP A 28 18.62 9.47 -21.15
N ILE A 29 19.08 9.70 -19.91
CA ILE A 29 20.49 9.94 -19.60
C ILE A 29 21.35 8.72 -19.99
N LEU A 30 20.87 7.51 -19.77
CA LEU A 30 21.60 6.28 -20.07
C LEU A 30 21.59 5.93 -21.56
N THR A 31 20.47 6.13 -22.24
CA THR A 31 20.26 5.70 -23.63
C THR A 31 20.58 6.80 -24.65
N GLY A 32 20.48 8.07 -24.28
CA GLY A 32 20.62 9.22 -25.17
C GLY A 32 19.45 9.43 -26.16
N ASN A 33 18.53 8.45 -26.27
CA ASN A 33 17.39 8.47 -27.18
C ASN A 33 16.07 8.66 -26.41
N LEU A 34 15.35 9.75 -26.72
CA LEU A 34 14.08 10.07 -26.08
C LEU A 34 13.01 9.00 -26.35
N MET A 35 12.95 8.47 -27.58
CA MET A 35 11.90 7.51 -27.95
C MET A 35 12.08 6.16 -27.24
N GLU A 36 13.32 5.69 -27.11
CA GLU A 36 13.63 4.49 -26.33
C GLU A 36 13.32 4.68 -24.85
N SER A 37 13.63 5.85 -24.28
CA SER A 37 13.37 6.14 -22.87
C SER A 37 11.87 6.18 -22.53
N LEU A 38 11.04 6.70 -23.44
CA LEU A 38 9.58 6.68 -23.30
C LEU A 38 9.06 5.25 -23.37
N LEU A 39 9.52 4.45 -24.34
CA LEU A 39 9.14 3.05 -24.47
C LEU A 39 9.50 2.27 -23.21
N LEU A 40 10.73 2.43 -22.70
CA LEU A 40 11.20 1.76 -21.49
C LEU A 40 10.34 2.15 -20.28
N THR A 41 10.02 3.43 -20.14
CA THR A 41 9.19 3.94 -19.05
C THR A 41 7.78 3.32 -19.09
N VAL A 42 7.14 3.28 -20.25
CA VAL A 42 5.80 2.69 -20.41
C VAL A 42 5.83 1.18 -20.16
N LEU A 43 6.77 0.47 -20.78
CA LEU A 43 6.93 -0.97 -20.63
C LEU A 43 7.20 -1.37 -19.18
N PHE A 44 8.10 -0.66 -18.49
CA PHE A 44 8.41 -0.93 -17.09
C PHE A 44 7.19 -0.79 -16.18
N ASN A 45 6.38 0.26 -16.38
CA ASN A 45 5.16 0.45 -15.60
C ASN A 45 4.10 -0.63 -15.91
N GLY A 46 3.99 -1.06 -17.18
CA GLY A 46 3.11 -2.17 -17.56
C GLY A 46 3.54 -3.51 -16.97
N ILE A 47 4.84 -3.84 -17.06
CA ILE A 47 5.43 -5.05 -16.47
C ILE A 47 5.22 -5.07 -14.96
N ARG A 48 5.38 -3.93 -14.27
CA ARG A 48 5.15 -3.82 -12.83
C ARG A 48 3.72 -4.18 -12.43
N LEU A 49 2.73 -3.79 -13.24
CA LEU A 49 1.34 -4.16 -13.02
C LEU A 49 1.13 -5.68 -13.18
N GLY A 50 1.67 -6.27 -14.24
CA GLY A 50 1.62 -7.72 -14.44
C GLY A 50 2.33 -8.49 -13.32
N LEU A 51 3.52 -8.03 -12.90
CA LEU A 51 4.25 -8.60 -11.78
C LEU A 51 3.47 -8.50 -10.48
N PHE A 52 2.72 -7.41 -10.24
CA PHE A 52 1.92 -7.27 -9.04
C PHE A 52 0.84 -8.35 -8.95
N VAL A 53 0.11 -8.59 -10.04
CA VAL A 53 -0.91 -9.64 -10.10
C VAL A 53 -0.30 -11.02 -9.91
N VAL A 54 0.80 -11.33 -10.62
CA VAL A 54 1.51 -12.60 -10.44
C VAL A 54 2.05 -12.75 -9.03
N HIS A 55 2.56 -11.66 -8.43
CA HIS A 55 3.06 -11.67 -7.06
C HIS A 55 1.95 -11.98 -6.05
N GLU A 56 0.77 -11.39 -6.20
CA GLU A 56 -0.40 -11.68 -5.37
C GLU A 56 -0.79 -13.16 -5.46
N GLU A 57 -0.94 -13.68 -6.67
CA GLU A 57 -1.26 -15.08 -6.94
C GLU A 57 -0.23 -16.04 -6.32
N VAL A 58 1.06 -15.73 -6.44
CA VAL A 58 2.15 -16.53 -5.84
C VAL A 58 2.13 -16.43 -4.31
N TRP A 59 1.83 -15.26 -3.75
CA TRP A 59 1.79 -15.04 -2.31
C TRP A 59 0.65 -15.81 -1.63
N GLU A 60 -0.52 -15.87 -2.26
CA GLU A 60 -1.65 -16.67 -1.77
C GLU A 60 -1.41 -18.16 -1.93
N ARG A 61 -0.81 -18.57 -3.05
CA ARG A 61 -0.61 -19.98 -3.38
C ARG A 61 0.56 -20.64 -2.66
N TRP A 62 1.48 -19.86 -2.10
CA TRP A 62 2.64 -20.35 -1.36
C TRP A 62 2.44 -20.26 0.17
N PRO A 63 2.01 -21.35 0.85
CA PRO A 63 1.60 -21.31 2.25
C PRO A 63 2.72 -20.99 3.25
N VAL A 64 3.99 -21.09 2.84
CA VAL A 64 5.14 -20.74 3.70
C VAL A 64 5.29 -19.22 3.85
N LEU A 65 4.89 -18.43 2.86
CA LEU A 65 4.97 -16.96 2.88
C LEU A 65 3.70 -16.32 3.44
N ALA A 66 2.54 -16.98 3.25
CA ALA A 66 1.25 -16.54 3.79
C ALA A 66 1.22 -16.43 5.33
N LYS A 67 2.10 -17.13 6.04
CA LYS A 67 2.19 -17.06 7.52
C LYS A 67 2.86 -15.78 8.04
N VAL A 68 3.69 -15.12 7.23
CA VAL A 68 4.50 -13.97 7.67
C VAL A 68 3.67 -12.68 7.87
N GLY A 69 2.47 -12.59 7.29
CA GLY A 69 1.59 -11.42 7.41
C GLY A 69 0.36 -11.61 8.32
N ARG A 70 0.14 -12.81 8.88
CA ARG A 70 -1.05 -13.08 9.68
C ARG A 70 -0.76 -12.69 11.12
N SER A 71 -1.20 -11.49 11.54
CA SER A 71 -1.19 -11.12 12.95
C SER A 71 -1.91 -12.22 13.76
N PRO A 72 -1.36 -12.66 14.90
CA PRO A 72 -2.07 -13.54 15.81
C PRO A 72 -3.46 -12.95 16.08
N ASP A 73 -4.49 -13.76 15.92
CA ASP A 73 -5.87 -13.42 16.28
C ASP A 73 -5.86 -12.75 17.66
N PRO A 74 -6.49 -11.57 17.87
CA PRO A 74 -6.61 -10.97 19.19
C PRO A 74 -7.08 -12.04 20.15
N SER A 75 -6.14 -12.48 20.99
CA SER A 75 -6.40 -13.56 21.93
C SER A 75 -7.54 -13.10 22.83
N PRO A 76 -8.46 -13.98 23.26
CA PRO A 76 -9.61 -13.62 24.10
C PRO A 76 -9.24 -12.81 25.35
N VAL A 77 -7.98 -12.91 25.76
CA VAL A 77 -7.36 -12.18 26.88
C VAL A 77 -7.47 -10.65 26.75
N GLY A 78 -7.44 -10.09 25.52
CA GLY A 78 -7.54 -8.64 25.30
C GLY A 78 -8.96 -8.10 25.53
N ASP A 79 -9.98 -8.82 25.07
CA ASP A 79 -11.38 -8.42 25.16
C ASP A 79 -11.93 -8.60 26.59
N VAL A 80 -11.51 -9.66 27.28
CA VAL A 80 -11.87 -9.87 28.70
C VAL A 80 -11.30 -8.74 29.57
N ALA A 81 -10.10 -8.24 29.28
CA ALA A 81 -9.51 -7.10 30.00
C ALA A 81 -10.20 -5.76 29.67
N LEU A 82 -10.76 -5.61 28.47
CA LEU A 82 -11.49 -4.41 28.06
C LEU A 82 -12.90 -4.36 28.68
N HIS A 83 -13.58 -5.50 28.78
CA HIS A 83 -14.90 -5.63 29.43
C HIS A 83 -14.82 -5.74 30.96
N ALA A 84 -13.67 -6.10 31.54
CA ALA A 84 -13.45 -6.10 32.98
C ALA A 84 -13.13 -4.72 33.58
N ARG A 85 -13.11 -3.65 32.75
CA ARG A 85 -13.03 -2.28 33.26
C ARG A 85 -14.31 -2.02 34.08
N PRO A 86 -14.22 -1.75 35.39
CA PRO A 86 -15.40 -1.41 36.18
C PRO A 86 -16.01 -0.15 35.55
N GLN A 87 -17.23 -0.29 35.06
CA GLN A 87 -18.04 0.81 34.58
C GLN A 87 -18.21 1.75 35.77
N ALA A 88 -17.40 2.82 35.80
CA ALA A 88 -17.45 3.83 36.84
C ALA A 88 -18.84 4.48 36.77
N ASP A 89 -19.72 3.97 37.62
CA ASP A 89 -21.08 4.39 37.84
C ASP A 89 -21.08 5.88 38.16
N GLY A 90 -21.57 6.69 37.20
CA GLY A 90 -21.77 8.14 37.32
C GLY A 90 -22.94 8.48 38.24
N ARG A 91 -22.97 7.90 39.44
CA ARG A 91 -24.10 8.01 40.38
C ARG A 91 -23.64 8.21 41.82
N ARG A 92 -22.88 9.28 42.05
CA ARG A 92 -22.71 9.98 43.33
C ARG A 92 -22.35 11.42 42.95
N THR A 93 -23.03 12.49 43.30
CA THR A 93 -24.05 12.86 44.29
C THR A 93 -24.57 14.22 43.80
N ALA A 94 -25.89 14.45 43.79
CA ALA A 94 -26.56 15.43 44.66
C ALA A 94 -25.97 16.84 44.58
#